data_AF-A0A496QZ52-F1
#
_entry.id   AF-A0A496QZ52-F1
#
_cell.length_a   1.000
_cell.length_b   1.000
_cell.length_c   1.000
_cell.angle_alpha   90.00
_cell.angle_beta   90.00
_cell.angle_gamma   90.00
#
_symmetry.space_group_name_H-M   'P 1'
#
loop_
_entity.id
_entity.type
_entity.pdbx_description
1 polymer ?
#
loop_
_entity_poly.entity_id
_entity_poly.type
_entity_poly.pdbx_seq_one_letter_code
_entity_poly.pdbx_strand_id
1 'polypeptide(L)' 'WHPGWHDNPFGMRLTTLMISKKIPDSSVPMSLLADHPNVHFHFYRGGLGSCDAEMH' A
#
# COMPACT_ATOMS: atom_id res chain seq x y z
N TRP A 1 1.90 0.71 13.49
CA TRP A 1 0.94 0.78 12.38
C TRP A 1 -0.32 0.06 12.87
N HIS A 2 -1.42 0.78 13.08
CA HIS A 2 -2.71 0.15 13.33
C HIS A 2 -3.37 -0.08 11.96
N PRO A 3 -3.39 -1.32 11.44
CA PRO A 3 -4.06 -1.60 10.17
C PRO A 3 -5.52 -1.15 10.26
N GLY A 4 -6.02 -0.50 9.21
CA GLY A 4 -7.41 -0.07 9.07
C GLY A 4 -7.70 1.42 9.29
N TRP A 5 -6.92 2.16 10.11
CA TRP A 5 -7.30 3.55 10.42
C TRP A 5 -6.92 4.56 9.32
N HIS A 6 -5.83 4.30 8.61
CA HIS A 6 -5.37 5.11 7.47
C HIS A 6 -5.58 4.40 6.13
N ASP A 7 -6.16 3.21 6.14
CA ASP A 7 -6.38 2.43 4.93
C ASP A 7 -7.58 2.97 4.18
N ASN A 8 -7.35 3.35 2.93
CA ASN A 8 -8.40 3.65 1.97
C ASN A 8 -8.05 2.98 0.62
N PRO A 9 -9.02 2.82 -0.29
CA PRO A 9 -8.80 2.16 -1.59
C PRO A 9 -7.58 2.69 -2.36
N PHE A 10 -7.37 4.02 -2.38
CA PHE A 10 -6.23 4.64 -3.03
C PHE A 10 -4.91 4.26 -2.37
N GLY A 11 -4.79 4.50 -1.06
CA GLY A 11 -3.57 4.25 -0.28
C GLY A 11 -3.16 2.78 -0.32
N MET A 12 -4.11 1.84 -0.24
CA MET A 12 -3.80 0.41 -0.36
C MET A 12 -3.29 0.04 -1.75
N ARG A 13 -3.89 0.57 -2.83
CA ARG A 13 -3.42 0.29 -4.20
C ARG A 13 -2.03 0.89 -4.45
N LEU A 14 -1.80 2.12 -4.02
CA LEU A 14 -0.49 2.78 -4.13
C LEU A 14 0.58 2.00 -3.35
N THR A 15 0.28 1.65 -2.09
CA THR A 15 1.19 0.85 -1.25
C THR A 15 1.51 -0.49 -1.89
N THR A 16 0.48 -1.20 -2.38
CA THR A 16 0.65 -2.50 -3.06
C THR A 16 1.53 -2.36 -4.31
N LEU A 17 1.32 -1.32 -5.12
CA LEU A 17 2.13 -1.04 -6.29
C LEU A 17 3.59 -0.81 -5.91
N MET A 18 3.85 0.07 -4.93
CA MET A 18 5.22 0.39 -4.50
C MET A 18 5.97 -0.82 -3.94
N ILE A 19 5.30 -1.65 -3.14
CA ILE A 19 5.87 -2.92 -2.66
C ILE A 19 6.19 -3.85 -3.83
N SER A 20 5.26 -4.03 -4.78
CA SER A 20 5.46 -4.91 -5.94
C SER A 20 6.62 -4.46 -6.85
N LYS A 21 6.93 -3.16 -6.83
CA LYS A 21 7.99 -2.54 -7.61
C LYS A 21 9.28 -2.32 -6.82
N LYS A 22 9.33 -2.72 -5.55
CA LYS A 22 10.49 -2.48 -4.67
C LYS A 22 10.87 -1.00 -4.58
N ILE A 23 9.87 -0.16 -4.31
CA ILE A 23 10.05 1.30 -4.17
C ILE A 23 9.86 1.68 -2.70
N PRO A 24 10.96 1.80 -1.93
CA PRO A 24 10.89 2.29 -0.55
C PRO A 24 10.72 3.82 -0.50
N ASP A 25 9.69 4.29 0.21
CA ASP A 25 9.41 5.72 0.39
C ASP A 25 8.80 5.98 1.76
N SER A 26 9.30 7.00 2.48
CA SER A 26 8.81 7.31 3.84
C SER A 26 7.41 7.91 3.87
N SER A 27 6.92 8.45 2.76
CA SER A 27 5.55 8.95 2.59
C SER A 27 4.53 7.81 2.56
N VAL A 28 4.98 6.57 2.26
CA VAL A 28 4.16 5.35 2.27
C VAL A 28 4.82 4.34 3.20
N PRO A 29 4.62 4.42 4.53
CA PRO A 29 5.47 3.73 5.52
C PRO A 29 5.64 2.21 5.33
N MET A 30 4.65 1.53 4.76
CA MET A 30 4.73 0.09 4.49
C MET A 30 5.70 -0.25 3.34
N SER A 31 5.92 0.66 2.39
CA SER A 31 6.82 0.44 1.27
C SER A 31 8.29 0.45 1.68
N LEU A 32 8.64 1.02 2.84
CA LEU A 32 10.00 0.96 3.40
C LEU A 32 10.49 -0.48 3.63
N LEU A 33 9.57 -1.43 3.75
CA LEU A 33 9.88 -2.86 3.91
C LEU A 33 9.92 -3.62 2.57
N ALA A 34 9.77 -2.93 1.43
CA ALA A 34 9.63 -3.57 0.12
C ALA A 34 10.87 -4.36 -0.34
N ASP A 35 12.06 -4.00 0.15
CA ASP A 35 13.32 -4.69 -0.15
C ASP A 35 13.73 -5.70 0.92
N HIS A 36 12.95 -5.86 1.99
CA HIS A 36 13.31 -6.76 3.06
C HIS A 36 13.09 -8.23 2.63
N PRO A 37 14.10 -9.11 2.74
CA PRO A 37 14.03 -10.46 2.18
C PRO A 37 13.03 -11.38 2.90
N ASN A 38 12.68 -11.07 4.14
CA ASN A 38 11.85 -11.91 5.02
C ASN A 38 10.57 -11.21 5.48
N VAL A 39 9.89 -10.49 4.57
CA VAL A 39 8.59 -9.86 4.86
C VAL A 39 7.53 -10.36 3.88
N HIS A 40 6.35 -10.64 4.42
CA HIS A 40 5.15 -10.97 3.65
C HIS A 40 4.07 -9.93 3.93
N PHE A 41 3.49 -9.38 2.87
CA PHE A 41 2.41 -8.41 2.97
C PHE A 41 1.07 -9.09 2.69
N HIS A 42 0.14 -9.00 3.63
CA HIS A 42 -1.22 -9.51 3.48
C HIS A 42 -2.19 -8.34 3.39
N PHE A 43 -3.03 -8.34 2.35
CA PHE A 43 -4.01 -7.29 2.11
C PHE A 43 -5.43 -7.81 2.34
N TYR A 44 -6.22 -7.07 3.12
CA TYR A 44 -7.63 -7.37 3.28
C TYR A 44 -8.38 -6.97 2.00
N ARG A 45 -8.87 -7.96 1.26
CA ARG A 45 -9.54 -7.74 -0.04
C ARG A 45 -10.74 -6.79 0.06
N GLY A 46 -11.48 -6.84 1.18
CA GLY A 46 -12.62 -5.94 1.42
C GLY A 46 -12.22 -4.47 1.56
N GLY A 47 -10.95 -4.18 1.86
CA GLY A 47 -10.44 -2.81 1.92
C GLY A 47 -10.12 -2.21 0.56
N LEU A 48 -9.79 -3.02 -0.46
CA LEU A 48 -9.29 -2.52 -1.75
C LEU A 48 -10.25 -1.57 -2.47
N GLY A 49 -11.56 -1.75 -2.27
CA GLY A 49 -12.64 -0.87 -2.74
C GLY A 49 -12.59 -0.47 -4.22
N SER A 50 -13.48 0.45 -4.60
CA SER A 50 -13.34 1.24 -5.83
C SER A 50 -12.43 2.42 -5.56
N CYS A 51 -11.56 2.72 -6.51
CA CYS A 51 -10.71 3.90 -6.46
C CYS A 51 -10.77 4.52 -7.86
N ASP A 52 -11.37 5.69 -7.96
CA ASP A 52 -11.35 6.50 -9.17
C ASP A 52 -10.27 7.57 -9.04
N ALA A 53 -9.71 7.95 -10.18
CA ALA A 53 -8.80 9.07 -10.29
C ALA A 53 -9.37 10.00 -11.37
N GLU A 54 -9.67 11.24 -11.00
CA GLU A 54 -9.89 12.30 -11.99
C GLU A 54 -8.52 12.89 -12.36
N MET A 55 -8.19 12.83 -13.65
CA MET A 55 -7.09 13.62 -14.20
C MET A 55 -7.66 14.94 -14.70
N HIS A 56 -7.27 16.04 -14.08
CA HIS A 56 -7.49 17.40 -14.57
C HIS A 56 -6.37 17.82 -15.53
#